data_AF-A0A3M0IKZ2-F1
#
_entry.id   AF-A0A3M0IKZ2-F1
#
_cell.length_a   1.000
_cell.length_b   1.000
_cell.length_c   1.000
_cell.angle_alpha   90.00
_cell.angle_beta   90.00
_cell.angle_gamma   90.00
#
_symmetry.space_group_name_H-M   'P 1'
#
loop_
_entity.id
_entity.type
_entity.pdbx_description
1 polymer ?
#
loop_
_entity_poly.entity_id
_entity_poly.type
_entity_poly.pdbx_seq_one_letter_code
_entity_poly.pdbx_strand_id
1 'polypeptide(L)'
;MSGKRNKDEERYLDIIREANGQISKLTIYDARPNVNAVANKAAGGGYEGEGAHPNAELFFWDLHNNHVMWESLKKLKDIVYPNVEESHWLSSLESTHGLEHIKLVLTGAIQVPDEVSSGRSSAPVHCGAGWDRTAQLTSLAVLVLDGYYRTVEGFEVLVQKEWISFGHTFSSGLIIPFIVFEFRFETFPGGHFKDDLELLDLPWTAGKCGLSASAGLWTPPRQNCGSTYLEA
;
A
#
# COMPACT_ATOMS: atom_id res chain seq x y z
N MET A 1 -26.85 8.39 -9.89
CA MET A 1 -26.78 7.04 -9.28
C MET A 1 -26.63 7.20 -7.78
N SER A 2 -27.55 6.67 -6.99
CA SER A 2 -27.43 6.68 -5.53
C SER A 2 -26.25 5.80 -5.13
N GLY A 3 -25.31 6.32 -4.34
CA GLY A 3 -24.16 5.55 -3.87
C GLY A 3 -24.65 4.37 -3.03
N LYS A 4 -24.23 3.15 -3.38
CA LYS A 4 -24.55 1.95 -2.61
C LYS A 4 -23.83 2.05 -1.27
N ARG A 5 -24.59 1.91 -0.18
CA ARG A 5 -24.08 1.97 1.20
C ARG A 5 -24.02 0.58 1.81
N ASN A 6 -23.06 0.37 2.70
CA ASN A 6 -22.88 -0.87 3.43
C ASN A 6 -22.89 -0.60 4.95
N LYS A 7 -23.92 -1.10 5.64
CA LYS A 7 -24.08 -0.89 7.08
C LYS A 7 -23.00 -1.58 7.91
N ASP A 8 -22.49 -2.71 7.43
CA ASP A 8 -21.45 -3.46 8.15
C ASP A 8 -20.12 -2.69 8.07
N GLU A 9 -19.81 -2.09 6.93
CA GLU A 9 -18.65 -1.21 6.73
C GLU A 9 -18.77 0.07 7.58
N GLU A 10 -19.93 0.74 7.54
CA GLU A 10 -20.20 1.92 8.38
C GLU A 10 -20.00 1.58 9.87
N ARG A 11 -20.51 0.43 10.32
CA ARG A 11 -20.33 -0.03 11.70
C ARG A 11 -18.88 -0.38 12.00
N TYR A 12 -18.16 -0.96 11.06
CA TYR A 12 -16.75 -1.32 11.22
C TYR A 12 -15.88 -0.07 11.44
N LEU A 13 -16.08 0.99 10.65
CA LEU A 13 -15.39 2.26 10.82
C LEU A 13 -15.75 2.94 12.16
N ASP A 14 -17.02 2.86 12.60
CA ASP A 14 -17.41 3.37 13.92
C ASP A 14 -16.72 2.61 15.06
N ILE A 15 -16.53 1.27 14.93
CA ILE A 15 -15.81 0.46 15.93
C ILE A 15 -14.34 0.87 16.00
N ILE A 16 -13.66 1.04 14.85
CA ILE A 16 -12.28 1.52 14.80
C ILE A 16 -12.15 2.88 15.49
N ARG A 17 -13.09 3.78 15.22
CA ARG A 17 -13.13 5.09 15.88
C ARG A 17 -13.30 4.95 17.40
N GLU A 18 -14.30 4.19 17.84
CA GLU A 18 -14.62 4.00 19.26
C GLU A 18 -13.47 3.33 20.05
N ALA A 19 -12.64 2.52 19.39
CA ALA A 19 -11.50 1.85 20.01
C ALA A 19 -10.40 2.81 20.50
N ASN A 20 -10.28 4.01 19.91
CA ASN A 20 -9.25 4.99 20.29
C ASN A 20 -9.73 6.02 21.34
N GLY A 21 -10.86 5.77 22.02
CA GLY A 21 -11.41 6.66 23.04
C GLY A 21 -12.30 7.77 22.46
N GLN A 22 -12.26 8.98 23.03
CA GLN A 22 -13.15 10.10 22.66
C GLN A 22 -12.67 10.87 21.42
N ILE A 23 -12.43 10.18 20.31
CA ILE A 23 -12.16 10.83 19.03
C ILE A 23 -13.48 11.17 18.33
N SER A 24 -13.67 12.46 18.01
CA SER A 24 -14.93 12.97 17.45
C SER A 24 -15.16 12.53 16.01
N LYS A 25 -14.07 12.43 15.23
CA LYS A 25 -14.04 11.93 13.85
C LYS A 25 -12.84 11.02 13.60
N LEU A 26 -13.02 10.07 12.70
CA LEU A 26 -11.98 9.20 12.18
C LEU A 26 -11.45 9.77 10.86
N THR A 27 -10.15 10.02 10.75
CA THR A 27 -9.56 10.41 9.46
C THR A 27 -9.24 9.15 8.65
N ILE A 28 -9.86 9.03 7.47
CA ILE A 28 -9.59 7.99 6.48
C ILE A 28 -8.67 8.60 5.42
N TYR A 29 -7.62 7.87 5.08
CA TYR A 29 -6.66 8.32 4.07
C TYR A 29 -6.79 7.49 2.80
N ASP A 30 -7.23 8.14 1.72
CA ASP A 30 -7.22 7.59 0.38
C ASP A 30 -5.94 8.03 -0.34
N ALA A 31 -5.12 7.06 -0.72
CA ALA A 31 -3.87 7.36 -1.41
C ALA A 31 -4.07 8.01 -2.78
N ARG A 32 -5.23 7.87 -3.41
CA ARG A 32 -5.47 8.33 -4.79
C ARG A 32 -5.55 9.86 -4.87
N PRO A 33 -5.33 10.42 -6.07
CA PRO A 33 -5.83 11.75 -6.38
C PRO A 33 -7.35 11.80 -6.31
N ASN A 34 -7.91 12.89 -5.79
CA ASN A 34 -9.37 13.06 -5.68
C ASN A 34 -10.06 12.84 -7.04
N VAL A 35 -9.50 13.38 -8.12
CA VAL A 35 -10.02 13.18 -9.49
C VAL A 35 -10.11 11.71 -9.88
N ASN A 36 -9.15 10.90 -9.45
CA ASN A 36 -9.14 9.46 -9.72
C ASN A 36 -10.16 8.72 -8.84
N ALA A 37 -10.34 9.14 -7.59
CA ALA A 37 -11.37 8.58 -6.71
C ALA A 37 -12.78 8.86 -7.23
N VAL A 38 -13.03 10.08 -7.73
CA VAL A 38 -14.29 10.46 -8.39
C VAL A 38 -14.53 9.65 -9.66
N ALA A 39 -13.51 9.45 -10.50
CA ALA A 39 -13.61 8.59 -11.68
C ALA A 39 -13.95 7.14 -11.31
N ASN A 40 -13.32 6.58 -10.27
CA ASN A 40 -13.64 5.24 -9.77
C ASN A 40 -15.09 5.14 -9.26
N LYS A 41 -15.59 6.19 -8.61
CA LYS A 41 -16.99 6.27 -8.17
C LYS A 41 -17.97 6.23 -9.35
N ALA A 42 -17.63 6.86 -10.47
CA ALA A 42 -18.43 6.80 -11.70
C ALA A 42 -18.42 5.40 -12.34
N ALA A 43 -17.34 4.64 -12.18
CA ALA A 43 -17.18 3.27 -12.66
C ALA A 43 -17.74 2.19 -11.72
N GLY A 44 -18.41 2.58 -10.61
CA GLY A 44 -19.04 1.65 -9.66
C GLY A 44 -18.19 1.29 -8.43
N GLY A 45 -16.97 1.82 -8.32
CA GLY A 45 -16.21 1.85 -7.06
C GLY A 45 -16.67 3.01 -6.17
N GLY A 46 -15.75 3.57 -5.37
CA GLY A 46 -16.10 4.72 -4.54
C GLY A 46 -15.01 5.16 -3.58
N TYR A 47 -15.45 5.99 -2.63
CA TYR A 47 -14.75 6.46 -1.44
C TYR A 47 -15.80 6.92 -0.42
N GLU A 48 -15.41 7.01 0.84
CA GLU A 48 -16.22 7.28 2.01
C GLU A 48 -16.60 8.77 2.04
N GLY A 49 -17.79 9.10 1.52
CA GLY A 49 -18.29 10.48 1.53
C GLY A 49 -18.95 10.88 2.85
N GLU A 50 -18.88 12.16 3.20
CA GLU A 50 -19.43 12.73 4.45
C GLU A 50 -20.92 12.41 4.69
N GLY A 51 -21.71 12.24 3.64
CA GLY A 51 -23.14 11.91 3.78
C GLY A 51 -23.41 10.46 4.22
N ALA A 52 -22.50 9.54 3.97
CA ALA A 52 -22.60 8.14 4.41
C ALA A 52 -21.84 7.88 5.72
N HIS A 53 -20.75 8.62 5.94
CA HIS A 53 -19.88 8.47 7.11
C HIS A 53 -19.73 9.81 7.84
N PRO A 54 -20.76 10.26 8.59
CA PRO A 54 -20.75 11.58 9.24
C PRO A 54 -19.66 11.72 10.32
N ASN A 55 -19.17 10.57 10.81
CA ASN A 55 -18.13 10.44 11.83
C ASN A 55 -16.73 10.23 11.22
N ALA A 56 -16.60 10.30 9.90
CA ALA A 56 -15.33 10.18 9.21
C ALA A 56 -15.04 11.44 8.40
N GLU A 57 -13.76 11.73 8.22
CA GLU A 57 -13.26 12.70 7.26
C GLU A 57 -12.29 12.01 6.31
N LEU A 58 -12.23 12.46 5.06
CA LEU A 58 -11.42 11.82 4.03
C LEU A 58 -10.30 12.75 3.58
N PHE A 59 -9.08 12.24 3.56
CA PHE A 59 -7.90 12.92 3.07
C PHE A 59 -7.33 12.21 1.84
N PHE A 60 -6.84 12.98 0.86
CA PHE A 60 -6.24 12.45 -0.37
C PHE A 60 -4.74 12.78 -0.45
N TRP A 61 -3.89 11.77 -0.66
CA TRP A 61 -2.43 11.95 -0.81
C TRP A 61 -1.94 12.18 -2.24
N ASP A 62 -2.84 12.16 -3.23
CA ASP A 62 -2.51 12.39 -4.64
C ASP A 62 -1.43 11.44 -5.22
N LEU A 63 -1.34 10.21 -4.69
CA LEU A 63 -0.46 9.17 -5.24
C LEU A 63 -1.04 8.58 -6.52
N HIS A 64 -0.38 8.93 -7.63
CA HIS A 64 -0.75 8.49 -8.96
C HIS A 64 -0.67 6.97 -9.12
N ASN A 65 -1.31 6.45 -10.17
CA ASN A 65 -1.34 5.01 -10.44
C ASN A 65 0.01 4.51 -10.97
N ASN A 66 0.14 3.19 -11.07
CA ASN A 66 1.30 2.49 -11.60
C ASN A 66 1.73 2.98 -12.99
N HIS A 67 0.79 3.29 -13.90
CA HIS A 67 1.11 3.77 -15.25
C HIS A 67 1.92 5.07 -15.22
N VAL A 68 1.52 6.04 -14.39
CA VAL A 68 2.26 7.30 -14.22
C VAL A 68 3.66 7.05 -13.64
N MET A 69 3.78 6.13 -12.67
CA MET A 69 5.08 5.77 -12.08
C MET A 69 6.02 5.14 -13.12
N TRP A 70 5.51 4.28 -14.01
CA TRP A 70 6.29 3.69 -15.10
C TRP A 70 6.80 4.74 -16.09
N GLU A 71 5.97 5.71 -16.46
CA GLU A 71 6.37 6.81 -17.34
C GLU A 71 7.44 7.70 -16.68
N SER A 72 7.27 8.01 -15.39
CA SER A 72 8.25 8.77 -14.62
C SER A 72 9.61 8.06 -14.56
N LEU A 73 9.61 6.76 -14.24
CA LEU A 73 10.84 5.95 -14.20
C LEU A 73 11.51 5.86 -15.57
N LYS A 74 10.73 5.74 -16.65
CA LYS A 74 11.26 5.75 -18.02
C LYS A 74 11.96 7.06 -18.34
N LYS A 75 11.34 8.21 -18.06
CA LYS A 75 11.96 9.53 -18.24
C LYS A 75 13.23 9.67 -17.40
N LEU A 76 13.21 9.21 -16.16
CA LEU A 76 14.39 9.23 -15.28
C LEU A 76 15.54 8.40 -15.85
N LYS A 77 15.24 7.20 -16.37
CA LYS A 77 16.25 6.36 -17.03
C LYS A 77 16.86 7.07 -18.24
N ASP A 78 16.03 7.71 -19.06
CA ASP A 78 16.45 8.36 -20.30
C ASP A 78 17.42 9.54 -20.06
N ILE A 79 17.33 10.22 -18.91
CA ILE A 79 18.25 11.33 -18.56
C ILE A 79 19.51 10.89 -17.79
N VAL A 80 19.51 9.68 -17.23
CA VAL A 80 20.63 9.15 -16.41
C VAL A 80 21.55 8.23 -17.23
N TYR A 81 21.04 7.54 -18.24
CA TYR A 81 21.77 6.52 -18.98
C TYR A 81 21.56 6.62 -20.50
N PRO A 82 22.60 6.48 -21.34
CA PRO A 82 23.98 6.10 -21.00
C PRO A 82 24.88 7.25 -20.54
N ASN A 83 24.53 8.49 -20.87
CA ASN A 83 25.30 9.68 -20.51
C ASN A 83 24.37 10.73 -19.90
N VAL A 84 24.86 11.45 -18.91
CA VAL A 84 24.12 12.54 -18.25
C VAL A 84 24.44 13.86 -18.95
N GLU A 85 23.41 14.65 -19.27
CA GLU A 85 23.56 16.00 -19.78
C GLU A 85 23.55 17.00 -18.60
N GLU A 86 24.69 17.62 -18.32
CA GLU A 86 24.87 18.43 -17.11
C GLU A 86 24.22 19.83 -17.19
N SER A 87 24.17 20.44 -18.38
CA SER A 87 23.70 21.82 -18.56
C SER A 87 22.24 22.03 -18.17
N HIS A 88 21.40 21.02 -18.36
CA HIS A 88 19.98 21.05 -18.04
C HIS A 88 19.57 19.97 -17.02
N TRP A 89 20.52 19.44 -16.23
CA TRP A 89 20.27 18.32 -15.32
C TRP A 89 19.04 18.52 -14.41
N LEU A 90 18.96 19.66 -13.71
CA LEU A 90 17.88 19.92 -12.75
C LEU A 90 16.50 20.03 -13.42
N SER A 91 16.40 20.73 -14.56
CA SER A 91 15.15 20.83 -15.32
C SER A 91 14.74 19.50 -15.94
N SER A 92 15.71 18.73 -16.44
CA SER A 92 15.49 17.39 -16.96
C SER A 92 14.97 16.46 -15.86
N LEU A 93 15.59 16.49 -14.68
CA LEU A 93 15.16 15.74 -13.50
C LEU A 93 13.75 16.13 -13.04
N GLU A 94 13.45 17.43 -12.97
CA GLU A 94 12.12 17.94 -12.61
C GLU A 94 11.05 17.42 -13.59
N SER A 95 11.34 17.42 -14.89
CA SER A 95 10.40 16.95 -15.93
C SER A 95 10.05 15.44 -15.83
N THR A 96 10.83 14.67 -15.08
CA THR A 96 10.54 13.26 -14.79
C THR A 96 9.44 13.09 -13.73
N HIS A 97 9.23 14.09 -12.87
CA HIS A 97 8.41 14.00 -11.64
C HIS A 97 8.84 12.89 -10.65
N GLY A 98 9.99 12.23 -10.85
CA GLY A 98 10.40 11.09 -10.04
C GLY A 98 10.57 11.45 -8.56
N LEU A 99 11.27 12.56 -8.27
CA LEU A 99 11.43 13.05 -6.89
C LEU A 99 10.12 13.58 -6.29
N GLU A 100 9.20 14.09 -7.11
CA GLU A 100 7.88 14.53 -6.66
C GLU A 100 7.05 13.34 -6.19
N HIS A 101 7.05 12.23 -6.93
CA HIS A 101 6.38 11.00 -6.50
C HIS A 101 6.96 10.44 -5.21
N ILE A 102 8.30 10.40 -5.06
CA ILE A 102 8.96 9.97 -3.83
C ILE A 102 8.57 10.88 -2.66
N LYS A 103 8.56 12.21 -2.86
CA LYS A 103 8.13 13.19 -1.86
C LYS A 103 6.70 12.90 -1.38
N LEU A 104 5.76 12.66 -2.29
CA LEU A 104 4.37 12.39 -1.92
C LEU A 104 4.24 11.10 -1.09
N VAL A 105 4.92 10.03 -1.48
CA VAL A 105 4.92 8.76 -0.73
C VAL A 105 5.48 8.96 0.67
N LEU A 106 6.63 9.63 0.80
CA LEU A 106 7.25 9.91 2.10
C LEU A 106 6.39 10.85 2.95
N THR A 107 5.71 11.82 2.35
CA THR A 107 4.80 12.73 3.06
C THR A 107 3.65 11.95 3.70
N GLY A 108 2.99 11.07 2.94
CA GLY A 108 1.94 10.22 3.51
C GLY A 108 2.45 9.26 4.57
N ALA A 109 3.64 8.69 4.35
CA ALA A 109 4.27 7.77 5.31
C ALA A 109 4.70 8.42 6.63
N ILE A 110 4.92 9.74 6.67
CA ILE A 110 5.22 10.50 7.90
C ILE A 110 3.93 10.98 8.59
N GLN A 111 2.92 11.36 7.80
CA GLN A 111 1.65 11.83 8.33
C GLN A 111 0.89 10.75 9.12
N VAL A 112 0.97 9.48 8.71
CA VAL A 112 0.34 8.37 9.44
C VAL A 112 0.93 8.21 10.85
N PRO A 113 2.26 8.05 11.03
CA PRO A 113 2.89 8.06 12.34
C PRO A 113 2.61 9.31 13.17
N ASP A 114 2.61 10.50 12.57
CA ASP A 114 2.33 11.74 13.29
C ASP A 114 0.90 11.75 13.87
N GLU A 115 -0.08 11.30 13.09
CA GLU A 115 -1.47 11.18 13.56
C GLU A 115 -1.59 10.17 14.71
N VAL A 116 -1.01 8.97 14.53
CA VAL A 116 -1.04 7.88 15.51
C VAL A 116 -0.29 8.25 16.79
N SER A 117 0.93 8.78 16.68
CA SER A 117 1.79 9.12 17.82
C SER A 117 1.28 10.31 18.63
N SER A 118 0.51 11.21 18.01
CA SER A 118 -0.12 12.31 18.72
C SER A 118 -1.28 11.86 19.63
N GLY A 119 -1.58 10.55 19.68
CA GLY A 119 -2.53 9.92 20.59
C GLY A 119 -3.99 10.20 20.25
N ARG A 120 -4.28 10.57 19.00
CA ARG A 120 -5.57 11.17 18.60
C ARG A 120 -6.35 10.45 17.51
N SER A 121 -5.84 9.37 16.90
CA SER A 121 -6.67 8.57 16.00
C SER A 121 -6.01 7.27 15.52
N SER A 122 -6.85 6.28 15.17
CA SER A 122 -6.48 5.30 14.14
C SER A 122 -6.47 5.97 12.77
N ALA A 123 -5.57 5.52 11.90
CA ALA A 123 -5.44 6.04 10.53
C ALA A 123 -5.70 4.93 9.51
N PRO A 124 -6.97 4.61 9.16
CA PRO A 124 -7.27 3.71 8.05
C PRO A 124 -6.68 4.25 6.75
N VAL A 125 -5.85 3.44 6.10
CA VAL A 125 -5.22 3.76 4.82
C VAL A 125 -5.72 2.81 3.75
N HIS A 126 -6.21 3.35 2.64
CA HIS A 126 -6.58 2.54 1.48
C HIS A 126 -6.22 3.24 0.17
N CYS A 127 -6.43 2.52 -0.93
CA CYS A 127 -6.39 3.07 -2.27
C CYS A 127 -7.43 2.36 -3.14
N GLY A 128 -7.31 2.43 -4.47
CA GLY A 128 -8.27 1.78 -5.37
C GLY A 128 -8.39 0.26 -5.17
N ALA A 129 -7.28 -0.48 -5.34
CA ALA A 129 -7.23 -1.94 -5.17
C ALA A 129 -6.55 -2.39 -3.85
N GLY A 130 -5.96 -1.46 -3.10
CA GLY A 130 -5.40 -1.73 -1.77
C GLY A 130 -4.01 -2.40 -1.72
N TRP A 131 -3.44 -2.83 -2.85
CA TRP A 131 -2.23 -3.68 -2.86
C TRP A 131 -0.90 -3.02 -3.29
N ASP A 132 -0.92 -1.75 -3.71
CA ASP A 132 0.27 -1.04 -4.22
C ASP A 132 0.65 0.13 -3.29
N ARG A 133 -0.11 1.23 -3.40
CA ARG A 133 0.14 2.46 -2.64
C ARG A 133 -0.07 2.27 -1.14
N THR A 134 -1.07 1.47 -0.76
CA THR A 134 -1.32 1.12 0.64
C THR A 134 -0.10 0.43 1.25
N ALA A 135 0.47 -0.57 0.56
CA ALA A 135 1.67 -1.28 1.02
C ALA A 135 2.88 -0.34 1.16
N GLN A 136 3.08 0.58 0.21
CA GLN A 136 4.12 1.62 0.32
C GLN A 136 3.95 2.48 1.58
N LEU A 137 2.74 2.99 1.80
CA LEU A 137 2.44 3.92 2.90
C LEU A 137 2.53 3.25 4.26
N THR A 138 1.89 2.09 4.42
CA THR A 138 1.84 1.33 5.68
C THR A 138 3.21 0.79 6.07
N SER A 139 3.97 0.20 5.13
CA SER A 139 5.30 -0.32 5.44
C SER A 139 6.29 0.78 5.83
N LEU A 140 6.24 1.95 5.17
CA LEU A 140 7.07 3.10 5.56
C LEU A 140 6.64 3.70 6.89
N ALA A 141 5.33 3.80 7.17
CA ALA A 141 4.82 4.26 8.46
C ALA A 141 5.30 3.37 9.61
N VAL A 142 5.27 2.05 9.42
CA VAL A 142 5.75 1.07 10.41
C VAL A 142 7.26 1.20 10.63
N LEU A 143 8.06 1.45 9.58
CA LEU A 143 9.50 1.72 9.72
C LEU A 143 9.80 2.96 10.55
N VAL A 144 8.94 3.99 10.47
CA VAL A 144 9.05 5.20 11.28
C VAL A 144 8.67 4.92 12.74
N LEU A 145 7.58 4.18 12.96
CA LEU A 145 7.01 3.94 14.29
C LEU A 145 7.80 2.93 15.13
N ASP A 146 8.34 1.88 14.51
CA ASP A 146 8.93 0.76 15.25
C ASP A 146 10.36 0.45 14.78
N GLY A 147 11.29 0.47 15.74
CA GLY A 147 12.70 0.17 15.53
C GLY A 147 13.00 -1.27 15.14
N TYR A 148 12.12 -2.22 15.48
CA TYR A 148 12.30 -3.63 15.13
C TYR A 148 12.40 -3.82 13.61
N TYR A 149 11.50 -3.20 12.85
CA TYR A 149 11.46 -3.31 11.38
C TYR A 149 12.64 -2.64 10.66
N ARG A 150 13.50 -1.91 11.40
CA ARG A 150 14.77 -1.35 10.90
C ARG A 150 15.96 -2.30 11.07
N THR A 151 15.75 -3.46 11.68
CA THR A 151 16.72 -4.57 11.66
C THR A 151 16.57 -5.39 10.38
N VAL A 152 17.57 -6.21 10.02
CA VAL A 152 17.48 -7.08 8.83
C VAL A 152 16.31 -8.06 8.96
N GLU A 153 16.22 -8.75 10.08
CA GLU A 153 15.14 -9.71 10.38
C GLU A 153 13.76 -9.01 10.39
N GLY A 154 13.66 -7.87 11.08
CA GLY A 154 12.42 -7.10 11.09
C GLY A 154 12.01 -6.61 9.70
N PHE A 155 12.96 -6.14 8.88
CA PHE A 155 12.66 -5.71 7.51
C PHE A 155 12.17 -6.88 6.64
N GLU A 156 12.72 -8.08 6.80
CA GLU A 156 12.22 -9.29 6.13
C GLU A 156 10.77 -9.59 6.53
N VAL A 157 10.47 -9.51 7.83
CA VAL A 157 9.08 -9.66 8.34
C VAL A 157 8.17 -8.58 7.77
N LEU A 158 8.63 -7.33 7.68
CA LEU A 158 7.85 -6.23 7.08
C LEU A 158 7.46 -6.53 5.63
N VAL A 159 8.41 -7.00 4.83
CA VAL A 159 8.15 -7.35 3.42
C VAL A 159 7.19 -8.53 3.32
N GLN A 160 7.38 -9.57 4.14
CA GLN A 160 6.48 -10.73 4.16
C GLN A 160 5.06 -10.33 4.58
N LYS A 161 4.94 -9.45 5.58
CA LYS A 161 3.66 -8.95 6.09
C LYS A 161 3.02 -8.01 5.07
N GLU A 162 3.50 -6.78 4.96
CA GLU A 162 2.82 -5.66 4.27
C GLU A 162 2.79 -5.79 2.75
N TRP A 163 3.68 -6.59 2.16
CA TRP A 163 3.74 -6.74 0.70
C TRP A 163 3.25 -8.11 0.24
N ILE A 164 3.85 -9.18 0.77
CA ILE A 164 3.55 -10.53 0.27
C ILE A 164 2.17 -11.01 0.78
N SER A 165 1.92 -10.95 2.09
CA SER A 165 0.68 -11.45 2.68
C SER A 165 -0.56 -10.61 2.33
N PHE A 166 -0.37 -9.31 2.10
CA PHE A 166 -1.40 -8.38 1.63
C PHE A 166 -1.58 -8.35 0.10
N GLY A 167 -0.88 -9.23 -0.62
CA GLY A 167 -1.17 -9.55 -2.02
C GLY A 167 -0.59 -8.57 -3.03
N HIS A 168 0.49 -7.86 -2.72
CA HIS A 168 1.23 -7.09 -3.73
C HIS A 168 1.70 -8.02 -4.85
N THR A 169 1.44 -7.63 -6.11
CA THR A 169 1.74 -8.46 -7.26
C THR A 169 3.17 -8.24 -7.76
N PHE A 170 4.13 -8.92 -7.10
CA PHE A 170 5.55 -8.90 -7.50
C PHE A 170 5.78 -9.49 -8.91
N SER A 171 4.91 -10.39 -9.37
CA SER A 171 4.92 -10.95 -10.72
C SER A 171 3.47 -11.10 -11.18
N SER A 172 3.19 -10.77 -12.45
CA SER A 172 1.85 -10.83 -13.03
C SER A 172 1.21 -12.20 -12.80
N GLY A 173 0.31 -12.31 -11.82
CA GLY A 173 -0.51 -13.51 -11.61
C GLY A 173 -0.38 -14.25 -10.27
N LEU A 174 0.37 -13.76 -9.28
CA LEU A 174 0.27 -14.30 -7.91
C LEU A 174 -0.28 -13.26 -6.93
N ILE A 175 -1.56 -13.39 -6.61
CA ILE A 175 -2.16 -12.82 -5.40
C ILE A 175 -2.15 -13.96 -4.39
N ILE A 176 -1.35 -13.85 -3.33
CA ILE A 176 -1.50 -14.75 -2.18
C ILE A 176 -2.73 -14.25 -1.42
N PRO A 177 -3.77 -15.09 -1.21
CA PRO A 177 -5.01 -14.60 -0.60
C PRO A 177 -4.83 -14.38 0.91
N PHE A 178 -5.18 -13.15 1.32
CA PHE A 178 -5.78 -12.75 2.59
C PHE A 178 -4.99 -12.98 3.90
N ILE A 179 -4.47 -11.88 4.46
CA ILE A 179 -4.49 -11.64 5.92
C ILE A 179 -5.07 -10.23 6.13
N VAL A 180 -6.15 -10.10 6.90
CA VAL A 180 -6.61 -8.80 7.41
C VAL A 180 -5.84 -8.57 8.71
N PHE A 181 -4.88 -7.65 8.72
CA PHE A 181 -4.40 -7.09 9.98
C PHE A 181 -5.20 -5.84 10.32
N GLU A 182 -5.83 -5.87 11.48
CA GLU A 182 -6.29 -4.67 12.17
C GLU A 182 -5.08 -4.07 12.91
N PHE A 183 -4.69 -2.84 12.57
CA PHE A 183 -3.65 -2.11 13.30
C PHE A 183 -4.18 -1.76 14.69
N ARG A 184 -3.98 -2.64 15.68
CA ARG A 184 -4.21 -2.35 17.08
C ARG A 184 -2.88 -1.98 17.75
N PHE A 185 -2.66 -0.67 17.92
CA PHE A 185 -1.51 -0.14 18.65
C PHE A 185 -1.73 -0.31 20.16
N GLU A 186 -1.46 -1.48 20.72
CA GLU A 186 -1.37 -1.65 22.17
C GLU A 186 0.09 -1.48 22.64
N THR A 187 0.35 -0.40 23.38
CA THR A 187 1.61 -0.21 24.10
C THR A 187 1.66 -1.17 25.28
N PHE A 188 2.28 -2.34 25.10
CA PHE A 188 2.56 -3.25 26.21
C PHE A 188 3.67 -2.69 27.12
N PRO A 189 3.61 -2.91 28.45
CA PRO A 189 4.69 -2.54 29.36
C PRO A 189 5.91 -3.41 29.04
N GLY A 190 6.88 -2.83 28.33
CA GLY A 190 8.07 -3.55 27.85
C GLY A 190 8.67 -2.98 26.57
N GLY A 191 7.99 -2.06 25.87
CA GLY A 191 8.56 -1.33 24.72
C GLY A 191 8.82 -2.18 23.48
N HIS A 192 8.36 -3.43 23.47
CA HIS A 192 8.43 -4.32 22.31
C HIS A 192 7.03 -4.55 21.76
N PHE A 193 6.83 -4.19 20.49
CA PHE A 193 5.75 -4.71 19.67
C PHE A 193 5.96 -6.21 19.52
N LYS A 194 5.13 -7.02 20.17
CA LYS A 194 5.04 -8.45 19.87
C LYS A 194 3.79 -8.64 19.03
N ASP A 195 4.01 -8.72 17.72
CA ASP A 195 3.10 -9.51 16.91
C ASP A 195 3.39 -10.97 17.32
N ASP A 196 2.54 -11.56 18.17
CA ASP A 196 2.54 -13.00 18.35
C ASP A 196 2.15 -13.60 17.00
N LEU A 197 3.16 -13.84 16.18
CA LEU A 197 3.08 -14.63 14.96
C LEU A 197 2.87 -16.08 15.40
N GLU A 198 1.70 -16.40 15.96
CA GLU A 198 1.18 -17.75 15.87
C GLU A 198 0.91 -17.99 14.38
N LEU A 199 1.98 -18.40 13.68
CA LEU A 199 1.89 -19.27 12.53
C LEU A 199 0.97 -20.41 12.95
N LEU A 200 -0.33 -20.25 12.71
CA LEU A 200 -1.22 -21.39 12.60
C LEU A 200 -0.53 -22.31 11.61
N ASP A 201 -0.10 -23.47 12.10
CA ASP A 201 0.42 -24.61 11.34
C ASP A 201 -0.62 -25.03 10.29
N LEU A 202 -0.75 -24.23 9.23
CA LEU A 202 -1.50 -24.58 8.05
C LEU A 202 -0.51 -25.27 7.12
N PRO A 203 -0.79 -26.52 6.71
CA PRO A 203 0.16 -27.32 5.97
C PRO A 203 0.49 -26.59 4.66
N TRP A 204 1.78 -26.27 4.52
CA TRP A 204 2.44 -25.98 3.25
C TRP A 204 2.12 -27.12 2.28
N THR A 205 1.04 -27.02 1.52
CA THR A 205 0.90 -27.80 0.30
C THR A 205 1.67 -27.06 -0.76
N ALA A 206 2.98 -27.29 -0.77
CA ALA A 206 3.80 -27.12 -1.96
C ALA A 206 3.11 -27.89 -3.10
N GLY A 207 2.34 -27.17 -3.91
CA GLY A 207 1.94 -27.65 -5.23
C GLY A 207 3.21 -28.03 -5.96
N LYS A 208 3.33 -29.32 -6.30
CA LYS A 208 4.50 -29.94 -6.94
C LYS A 208 4.90 -29.20 -8.22
N CYS A 209 5.75 -28.19 -8.10
CA CYS A 209 6.66 -27.76 -9.14
C CYS A 209 8.05 -27.84 -8.53
N GLY A 210 8.69 -29.00 -8.71
CA GLY A 210 10.03 -29.27 -8.19
C GLY A 210 11.03 -28.28 -8.75
N LEU A 211 11.61 -27.47 -7.88
CA LEU A 211 12.77 -26.64 -8.18
C LEU A 211 14.00 -27.32 -7.55
N SER A 212 14.69 -28.10 -8.38
CA SER A 212 16.07 -28.52 -8.13
C SER A 212 16.97 -27.35 -8.53
N ALA A 213 17.63 -26.72 -7.57
CA ALA A 213 18.68 -25.75 -7.82
C ALA A 213 19.95 -26.45 -8.30
N SER A 214 20.30 -26.28 -9.57
CA SER A 214 21.67 -26.50 -10.04
C SER A 214 22.11 -25.31 -10.88
N ALA A 215 23.26 -24.74 -10.49
CA ALA A 215 23.91 -23.62 -11.15
C ALA A 215 24.08 -23.86 -12.66
N GLY A 216 23.53 -22.99 -13.50
CA GLY A 216 23.70 -23.04 -14.95
C GLY A 216 22.65 -22.19 -15.67
N LEU A 217 23.15 -21.28 -16.53
CA LEU A 217 22.44 -20.43 -17.50
C LEU A 217 20.91 -20.43 -17.51
N TRP A 218 20.34 -19.25 -17.22
CA TRP A 218 18.93 -18.95 -17.43
C TRP A 218 18.63 -18.81 -18.93
N THR A 219 17.95 -19.79 -19.53
CA THR A 219 17.20 -19.60 -20.78
C THR A 219 15.71 -19.72 -20.48
N PRO A 220 14.87 -18.76 -20.87
CA PRO A 220 13.44 -18.80 -20.58
C PRO A 220 12.73 -19.84 -21.48
N PRO A 221 11.84 -20.69 -20.93
CA PRO A 221 10.98 -21.52 -21.77
C PRO A 221 9.90 -20.66 -22.43
N ARG A 222 9.83 -20.72 -23.77
CA ARG A 222 8.60 -20.40 -24.51
C ARG A 222 7.59 -21.52 -24.23
N GLN A 223 6.39 -21.17 -23.78
CA GLN A 223 5.12 -21.44 -24.48
C GLN A 223 3.89 -21.19 -23.60
N ASN A 224 2.99 -20.37 -24.15
CA ASN A 224 1.54 -20.52 -24.20
C ASN A 224 0.78 -20.91 -22.92
N CYS A 225 0.30 -19.90 -22.20
CA CYS A 225 -1.04 -19.94 -21.62
C CYS A 225 -1.85 -18.78 -22.19
N GLY A 226 -2.99 -19.12 -22.80
CA GLY A 226 -3.81 -18.24 -23.60
C GLY A 226 -4.33 -17.04 -22.83
N SER A 227 -4.31 -15.89 -23.51
CA SER A 227 -5.08 -14.73 -23.11
C SER A 227 -6.56 -15.03 -23.33
N THR A 228 -7.37 -14.84 -22.30
CA THR A 228 -8.75 -14.41 -22.48
C THR A 228 -8.89 -13.17 -21.62
N TYR A 229 -8.60 -12.04 -22.27
CA TYR A 229 -9.12 -10.74 -21.88
C TYR A 229 -10.64 -10.84 -21.83
N LEU A 230 -11.24 -10.48 -20.69
CA LEU A 230 -12.61 -10.02 -20.68
C LEU A 230 -12.56 -8.52 -20.40
N GLU A 231 -12.85 -7.79 -21.47
CA GLU A 231 -13.28 -6.40 -21.49
C GLU A 231 -14.51 -6.23 -20.59
N ALA A 232 -14.45 -5.25 -19.67
CA ALA A 232 -15.56 -4.40 -19.23
C ALA A 232 -15.02 -3.33 -18.26
#